data_AF-A0A946GAR2-F1
#
_entry.id   AF-A0A946GAR2-F1
#
_cell.length_a   1.000
_cell.length_b   1.000
_cell.length_c   1.000
_cell.angle_alpha   90.00
_cell.angle_beta   90.00
_cell.angle_gamma   90.00
#
_symmetry.space_group_name_H-M   'P 1'
#
loop_
_entity.id
_entity.type
_entity.pdbx_description
1 polymer ?
#
loop_
_entity_poly.entity_id
_entity_poly.type
_entity_poly.pdbx_seq_one_letter_code
_entity_poly.pdbx_strand_id
1 'polypeptide(L)'
;MKLTNSLVSLTFLLASLAQANLIAYWPFDDLTGEVAEDVIGGYHGTLIGGTWLEPGKVGASALEGAGADEILCPAEAISTTEDLTLAWWMIDNQGSWGTIMDKSFTDSTSGFDILVRPTGTEDSPLRFRIGGWQAYGGWGTECRLPAGAYEDGEWVHIVCVYDSATDTASIYVNGKLPENGTLNPKTGIAGEGGYCEGVNNTTAPLYLRGGKETFTGILDDVAMWNRALSPEEITTVFTSGPLAVERPAKELAVTSFDLSEITGEFTLTWNSNIGELYAVKYSTDLINWDADLDDGILADEGETTSRTFKLT
;
A
#
# COMPACT_ATOMS: atom_id res chain seq x y z
N MET A 1 43.76 19.34 -28.97
CA MET A 1 44.08 18.88 -27.61
C MET A 1 43.54 17.47 -27.51
N LYS A 2 44.40 16.45 -27.47
CA LYS A 2 43.99 15.03 -27.51
C LYS A 2 43.51 14.64 -26.12
N LEU A 3 42.21 14.37 -25.95
CA LEU A 3 41.73 13.64 -24.78
C LEU A 3 42.02 12.16 -25.02
N THR A 4 42.97 11.64 -24.24
CA THR A 4 43.33 10.23 -24.19
C THR A 4 42.16 9.43 -23.61
N ASN A 5 41.79 8.35 -24.31
CA ASN A 5 40.82 7.34 -23.86
C ASN A 5 41.11 6.91 -22.42
N SER A 6 40.19 7.21 -21.51
CA SER A 6 40.08 6.56 -20.22
C SER A 6 38.82 5.71 -20.26
N LEU A 7 38.99 4.39 -20.46
CA LEU A 7 37.90 3.45 -20.21
C LEU A 7 37.64 3.43 -18.69
N VAL A 8 36.46 3.89 -18.28
CA VAL A 8 35.93 3.62 -16.94
C VAL A 8 35.08 2.35 -17.05
N SER A 9 35.56 1.24 -16.50
CA SER A 9 34.77 0.03 -16.36
C SER A 9 33.90 0.18 -15.11
N LEU A 10 32.58 0.30 -15.29
CA LEU A 10 31.61 0.27 -14.21
C LEU A 10 31.03 -1.16 -14.13
N THR A 11 31.40 -1.89 -13.10
CA THR A 11 30.81 -3.20 -12.80
C THR A 11 29.57 -2.97 -11.94
N PHE A 12 28.38 -3.21 -12.47
CA PHE A 12 27.15 -3.23 -11.68
C PHE A 12 26.96 -4.61 -11.06
N LEU A 13 26.87 -4.65 -9.73
CA LEU A 13 26.34 -5.79 -9.01
C LEU A 13 24.83 -5.82 -9.24
N LEU A 14 24.32 -6.87 -9.89
CA LEU A 14 22.88 -7.15 -9.95
C LEU A 14 22.41 -7.48 -8.54
N ALA A 15 21.77 -6.52 -7.87
CA ALA A 15 20.98 -6.80 -6.68
C ALA A 15 19.53 -7.08 -7.11
N SER A 16 19.10 -8.28 -6.73
CA SER A 16 17.80 -8.95 -6.84
C SER A 16 16.69 -8.24 -7.61
N LEU A 17 16.05 -8.98 -8.53
CA LEU A 17 14.63 -8.85 -8.82
C LEU A 17 13.89 -8.65 -7.49
N ALA A 18 13.49 -7.41 -7.18
CA ALA A 18 12.46 -7.17 -6.18
C ALA A 18 11.24 -7.89 -6.76
N GLN A 19 10.96 -9.06 -6.23
CA GLN A 19 9.70 -9.73 -6.51
C GLN A 19 8.63 -8.73 -6.09
N ALA A 20 7.83 -8.26 -7.04
CA ALA A 20 6.67 -7.43 -6.74
C ALA A 20 5.82 -8.21 -5.72
N ASN A 21 5.77 -7.69 -4.50
CA ASN A 21 5.09 -8.32 -3.37
C ASN A 21 3.77 -7.59 -3.08
N LEU A 22 3.57 -6.40 -3.67
CA LEU A 22 2.25 -5.82 -3.86
C LEU A 22 1.52 -6.69 -4.88
N ILE A 23 0.40 -7.24 -4.45
CA ILE A 23 -0.37 -8.21 -5.23
C ILE A 23 -1.66 -7.61 -5.78
N ALA A 24 -2.14 -6.51 -5.20
CA ALA A 24 -3.31 -5.79 -5.68
C ALA A 24 -3.28 -4.35 -5.17
N TYR A 25 -3.74 -3.41 -6.00
CA TYR A 25 -3.89 -2.01 -5.63
C TYR A 25 -5.04 -1.38 -6.40
N TRP A 26 -6.05 -0.93 -5.68
CA TRP A 26 -7.20 -0.20 -6.20
C TRP A 26 -7.10 1.27 -5.78
N PRO A 27 -6.67 2.18 -6.68
CA PRO A 27 -6.54 3.60 -6.37
C PRO A 27 -7.88 4.31 -6.20
N PHE A 28 -8.97 3.76 -6.76
CA PHE A 28 -10.30 4.39 -6.80
C PHE A 28 -10.37 5.75 -7.51
N ASP A 29 -9.46 5.96 -8.47
CA ASP A 29 -9.36 7.18 -9.28
C ASP A 29 -10.18 7.18 -10.58
N ASP A 30 -10.94 6.12 -10.85
CA ASP A 30 -11.85 6.08 -12.00
C ASP A 30 -13.19 6.71 -11.63
N LEU A 31 -13.45 7.89 -12.21
CA LEU A 31 -14.67 8.66 -12.02
C LEU A 31 -15.89 8.06 -12.76
N THR A 32 -15.71 6.97 -13.51
CA THR A 32 -16.74 6.46 -14.41
C THR A 32 -16.94 4.95 -14.34
N GLY A 33 -18.20 4.55 -14.19
CA GLY A 33 -18.62 3.15 -14.32
C GLY A 33 -18.67 2.38 -13.00
N GLU A 34 -18.80 1.08 -13.14
CA GLU A 34 -19.01 0.11 -12.04
C GLU A 34 -17.77 -0.77 -11.81
N VAL A 35 -16.58 -0.34 -12.26
CA VAL A 35 -15.36 -1.11 -12.16
C VAL A 35 -14.39 -0.40 -11.23
N ALA A 36 -13.97 -1.10 -10.18
CA ALA A 36 -12.84 -0.71 -9.37
C ALA A 36 -11.57 -1.35 -9.97
N GLU A 37 -10.72 -0.54 -10.61
CA GLU A 37 -9.53 -1.06 -11.28
C GLU A 37 -8.43 -1.45 -10.28
N ASP A 38 -8.00 -2.72 -10.30
CA ASP A 38 -6.71 -3.14 -9.73
C ASP A 38 -5.59 -2.87 -10.75
N VAL A 39 -4.70 -1.93 -10.43
CA VAL A 39 -3.59 -1.53 -11.32
C VAL A 39 -2.33 -2.41 -11.19
N ILE A 40 -2.38 -3.45 -10.36
CA ILE A 40 -1.25 -4.36 -10.11
C ILE A 40 -1.56 -5.80 -10.50
N GLY A 41 -2.55 -6.41 -9.85
CA GLY A 41 -2.84 -7.84 -9.97
C GLY A 41 -3.85 -8.18 -11.07
N GLY A 42 -4.56 -7.18 -11.60
CA GLY A 42 -5.67 -7.37 -12.53
C GLY A 42 -6.94 -7.92 -11.85
N TYR A 43 -7.01 -7.90 -10.52
CA TYR A 43 -8.17 -8.32 -9.73
C TYR A 43 -9.24 -7.23 -9.67
N HIS A 44 -9.69 -6.74 -10.83
CA HIS A 44 -10.68 -5.68 -10.90
C HIS A 44 -11.95 -6.05 -10.12
N GLY A 45 -12.41 -5.13 -9.28
CA GLY A 45 -13.62 -5.28 -8.52
C GLY A 45 -14.84 -4.77 -9.30
N THR A 46 -16.00 -5.37 -9.05
CA THR A 46 -17.28 -4.84 -9.51
C THR A 46 -17.91 -4.02 -8.39
N LEU A 47 -18.18 -2.75 -8.66
CA LEU A 47 -18.91 -1.87 -7.76
C LEU A 47 -20.40 -2.24 -7.79
N ILE A 48 -20.96 -2.55 -6.63
CA ILE A 48 -22.37 -2.86 -6.43
C ILE A 48 -22.93 -1.75 -5.52
N GLY A 49 -23.61 -0.77 -6.11
CA GLY A 49 -24.11 0.41 -5.37
C GLY A 49 -23.02 1.47 -5.14
N GLY A 50 -23.23 2.37 -4.18
CA GLY A 50 -22.27 3.42 -3.82
C GLY A 50 -22.08 4.52 -4.88
N THR A 51 -21.20 5.47 -4.59
CA THR A 51 -20.85 6.59 -5.46
C THR A 51 -19.39 7.00 -5.30
N TRP A 52 -18.79 7.53 -6.37
CA TRP A 52 -17.47 8.14 -6.32
C TRP A 52 -17.56 9.54 -5.68
N LEU A 53 -16.82 9.76 -4.60
CA LEU A 53 -16.61 11.07 -3.98
C LEU A 53 -15.44 11.78 -4.68
N GLU A 54 -15.62 13.07 -4.96
CA GLU A 54 -14.58 13.94 -5.50
C GLU A 54 -14.33 15.16 -4.59
N PRO A 55 -13.08 15.46 -4.20
CA PRO A 55 -11.88 14.65 -4.41
C PRO A 55 -11.82 13.46 -3.42
N GLY A 56 -11.03 12.46 -3.79
CA GLY A 56 -10.55 11.43 -2.87
C GLY A 56 -9.56 11.97 -1.83
N LYS A 57 -9.06 11.08 -0.98
CA LYS A 57 -7.94 11.36 -0.08
C LYS A 57 -6.63 11.41 -0.84
N VAL A 58 -6.45 10.46 -1.76
CA VAL A 58 -5.37 10.38 -2.73
C VAL A 58 -6.01 10.42 -4.11
N GLY A 59 -5.33 11.02 -5.09
CA GLY A 59 -5.81 11.05 -6.46
C GLY A 59 -7.11 11.84 -6.68
N ALA A 60 -7.92 11.39 -7.63
CA ALA A 60 -9.10 12.07 -8.15
C ALA A 60 -10.37 11.76 -7.35
N SER A 61 -10.53 10.54 -6.83
CA SER A 61 -11.77 10.11 -6.18
C SER A 61 -11.59 9.04 -5.12
N ALA A 62 -12.66 8.80 -4.35
CA ALA A 62 -12.75 7.74 -3.37
C ALA A 62 -14.13 7.08 -3.44
N LEU A 63 -14.27 5.85 -2.95
CA LEU A 63 -15.57 5.18 -2.89
C LEU A 63 -16.34 5.56 -1.62
N GLU A 64 -17.45 6.28 -1.76
CA GLU A 64 -18.44 6.53 -0.71
C GLU A 64 -19.63 5.56 -0.84
N GLY A 65 -20.13 5.06 0.29
CA GLY A 65 -21.35 4.28 0.28
C GLY A 65 -21.95 4.05 1.67
N ALA A 66 -23.06 3.32 1.69
CA ALA A 66 -23.73 2.88 2.92
C ALA A 66 -24.51 1.58 2.68
N GLY A 67 -24.86 0.88 3.76
CA GLY A 67 -25.63 -0.36 3.63
C GLY A 67 -24.92 -1.37 2.70
N ALA A 68 -25.65 -1.99 1.78
CA ALA A 68 -25.12 -3.06 0.93
C ALA A 68 -24.21 -2.58 -0.22
N ASP A 69 -23.78 -1.32 -0.20
CA ASP A 69 -22.83 -0.79 -1.19
C ASP A 69 -21.44 -1.40 -0.97
N GLU A 70 -20.91 -2.11 -1.96
CA GLU A 70 -19.64 -2.84 -1.86
C GLU A 70 -18.88 -2.92 -3.19
N ILE A 71 -17.59 -3.27 -3.12
CA ILE A 71 -16.86 -3.78 -4.28
C ILE A 71 -16.66 -5.28 -4.10
N LEU A 72 -17.11 -6.05 -5.08
CA LEU A 72 -16.90 -7.48 -5.17
C LEU A 72 -15.73 -7.78 -6.09
N CYS A 73 -14.63 -8.29 -5.53
CA CYS A 73 -13.47 -8.76 -6.29
C CYS A 73 -13.57 -10.28 -6.57
N PRO A 74 -12.88 -10.79 -7.61
CA PRO A 74 -12.91 -12.21 -7.96
C PRO A 74 -12.47 -13.14 -6.81
N ALA A 75 -12.90 -14.41 -6.82
CA ALA A 75 -12.53 -15.39 -5.77
C ALA A 75 -11.05 -15.77 -5.82
N GLU A 76 -10.52 -15.85 -7.03
CA GLU A 76 -9.09 -15.98 -7.32
C GLU A 76 -8.27 -14.75 -6.95
N ALA A 77 -8.93 -13.61 -6.64
CA ALA A 77 -8.22 -12.45 -6.13
C ALA A 77 -7.51 -12.84 -4.85
N ILE A 78 -6.21 -12.54 -4.81
CA ILE A 78 -5.37 -12.67 -3.61
C ILE A 78 -5.17 -14.15 -3.23
N SER A 79 -4.31 -14.84 -3.99
CA SER A 79 -3.62 -16.02 -3.44
C SER A 79 -2.51 -15.52 -2.52
N THR A 80 -2.84 -15.27 -1.25
CA THR A 80 -1.84 -14.88 -0.27
C THR A 80 -0.96 -16.06 0.11
N THR A 81 0.27 -15.76 0.50
CA THR A 81 1.11 -16.65 1.29
C THR A 81 0.54 -16.75 2.72
N GLU A 82 1.31 -17.27 3.67
CA GLU A 82 0.92 -17.20 5.08
C GLU A 82 1.02 -15.77 5.65
N ASP A 83 1.86 -14.91 5.08
CA ASP A 83 1.97 -13.48 5.43
C ASP A 83 0.96 -12.59 4.68
N LEU A 84 0.60 -11.46 5.28
CA LEU A 84 -0.35 -10.49 4.72
C LEU A 84 -0.07 -9.06 5.19
N THR A 85 -0.13 -8.08 4.28
CA THR A 85 -0.35 -6.67 4.63
C THR A 85 -1.50 -6.09 3.83
N LEU A 86 -2.38 -5.35 4.50
CA LEU A 86 -3.50 -4.60 3.94
C LEU A 86 -3.29 -3.12 4.28
N ALA A 87 -3.42 -2.20 3.32
CA ALA A 87 -3.39 -0.76 3.57
C ALA A 87 -4.54 -0.07 2.86
N TRP A 88 -5.11 0.95 3.47
CA TRP A 88 -6.14 1.79 2.85
C TRP A 88 -6.29 3.11 3.60
N TRP A 89 -6.84 4.11 2.91
CA TRP A 89 -7.43 5.28 3.54
C TRP A 89 -8.93 5.08 3.75
N MET A 90 -9.47 5.58 4.85
CA MET A 90 -10.91 5.54 5.12
C MET A 90 -11.40 6.78 5.86
N ILE A 91 -12.70 7.05 5.71
CA ILE A 91 -13.51 7.79 6.68
C ILE A 91 -14.49 6.82 7.31
N ASP A 92 -14.40 6.63 8.62
CA ASP A 92 -15.34 5.81 9.40
C ASP A 92 -16.58 6.62 9.77
N ASN A 93 -17.74 6.27 9.20
CA ASN A 93 -19.05 6.83 9.58
C ASN A 93 -19.97 5.75 10.15
N GLN A 94 -19.40 4.63 10.62
CA GLN A 94 -20.17 3.46 10.99
C GLN A 94 -20.88 3.65 12.33
N GLY A 95 -22.22 3.58 12.31
CA GLY A 95 -23.05 3.62 13.52
C GLY A 95 -23.33 2.26 14.19
N SER A 96 -22.85 1.15 13.60
CA SER A 96 -23.00 -0.21 14.13
C SER A 96 -21.78 -1.07 13.80
N TRP A 97 -21.93 -2.39 13.70
CA TRP A 97 -20.91 -3.26 13.13
C TRP A 97 -20.81 -3.05 11.63
N GLY A 98 -19.61 -2.93 11.10
CA GLY A 98 -19.37 -2.84 9.66
C GLY A 98 -18.10 -3.58 9.26
N THR A 99 -18.05 -4.01 8.01
CA THR A 99 -16.91 -4.76 7.45
C THR A 99 -16.23 -3.91 6.39
N ILE A 100 -14.94 -3.63 6.59
CA ILE A 100 -14.13 -2.86 5.65
C ILE A 100 -13.61 -3.76 4.54
N MET A 101 -13.12 -4.95 4.90
CA MET A 101 -12.67 -5.97 3.96
C MET A 101 -12.99 -7.35 4.52
N ASP A 102 -13.41 -8.26 3.65
CA ASP A 102 -13.70 -9.65 4.02
C ASP A 102 -13.23 -10.60 2.93
N LYS A 103 -12.34 -11.52 3.29
CA LYS A 103 -11.95 -12.67 2.46
C LYS A 103 -12.15 -13.98 3.23
N SER A 104 -13.19 -14.01 4.05
CA SER A 104 -13.55 -15.11 4.94
C SER A 104 -15.03 -15.46 4.87
N PHE A 105 -15.90 -14.56 4.42
CA PHE A 105 -17.36 -14.65 4.64
C PHE A 105 -18.00 -15.96 4.17
N THR A 106 -17.51 -16.55 3.07
CA THR A 106 -18.08 -17.77 2.48
C THR A 106 -17.35 -19.05 2.88
N ASP A 107 -16.28 -18.95 3.70
CA ASP A 107 -15.52 -20.08 4.24
C ASP A 107 -15.40 -20.01 5.77
N SER A 108 -15.44 -21.18 6.39
CA SER A 108 -15.47 -21.30 7.85
C SER A 108 -14.09 -21.38 8.49
N THR A 109 -13.03 -21.73 7.76
CA THR A 109 -11.72 -22.08 8.36
C THR A 109 -10.54 -21.19 7.97
N SER A 110 -10.61 -20.48 6.84
CA SER A 110 -9.49 -19.67 6.31
C SER A 110 -9.91 -18.26 5.89
N GLY A 111 -8.94 -17.34 5.83
CA GLY A 111 -9.14 -15.98 5.33
C GLY A 111 -8.82 -14.90 6.36
N PHE A 112 -9.40 -13.73 6.17
CA PHE A 112 -9.31 -12.62 7.10
C PHE A 112 -10.53 -11.72 6.96
N ASP A 113 -10.77 -10.91 7.98
CA ASP A 113 -11.67 -9.76 7.87
C ASP A 113 -11.21 -8.58 8.73
N ILE A 114 -11.72 -7.41 8.35
CA ILE A 114 -11.53 -6.14 9.04
C ILE A 114 -12.90 -5.63 9.44
N LEU A 115 -13.13 -5.56 10.75
CA LEU A 115 -14.37 -5.04 11.31
C LEU A 115 -14.14 -3.66 11.93
N VAL A 116 -15.09 -2.76 11.69
CA VAL A 116 -15.23 -1.52 12.45
C VAL A 116 -16.44 -1.59 13.39
N ARG A 117 -16.37 -0.84 14.49
CA ARG A 117 -17.43 -0.74 15.50
C ARG A 117 -17.65 0.70 15.93
N PRO A 118 -18.84 1.03 16.48
CA PRO A 118 -19.16 2.39 16.88
C PRO A 118 -18.23 2.84 18.01
N THR A 119 -17.61 4.00 17.82
CA THR A 119 -16.76 4.62 18.83
C THR A 119 -17.52 4.84 20.14
N GLY A 120 -16.85 4.58 21.27
CA GLY A 120 -17.39 4.77 22.62
C GLY A 120 -18.36 3.69 23.12
N THR A 121 -18.72 2.70 22.29
CA THR A 121 -19.56 1.57 22.73
C THR A 121 -18.75 0.34 23.16
N GLU A 122 -17.49 0.25 22.74
CA GLU A 122 -16.59 -0.88 23.00
C GLU A 122 -15.12 -0.44 23.20
N ASP A 123 -14.27 -1.42 23.52
CA ASP A 123 -12.83 -1.27 23.78
C ASP A 123 -11.99 -1.05 22.52
N SER A 124 -12.57 -1.21 21.33
CA SER A 124 -11.84 -1.18 20.07
C SER A 124 -12.71 -0.74 18.89
N PRO A 125 -12.33 0.33 18.16
CA PRO A 125 -13.05 0.81 16.98
C PRO A 125 -12.77 -0.03 15.74
N LEU A 126 -11.63 -0.75 15.68
CA LEU A 126 -11.24 -1.58 14.54
C LEU A 126 -10.57 -2.88 14.98
N ARG A 127 -11.00 -4.00 14.37
CA ARG A 127 -10.48 -5.35 14.63
C ARG A 127 -9.99 -6.00 13.37
N PHE A 128 -8.81 -6.58 13.46
CA PHE A 128 -8.21 -7.40 12.41
C PHE A 128 -8.22 -8.86 12.85
N ARG A 129 -8.94 -9.70 12.11
CA ARG A 129 -9.08 -11.12 12.39
C ARG A 129 -8.48 -11.94 11.26
N ILE A 130 -7.80 -13.02 11.65
CA ILE A 130 -7.24 -14.02 10.75
C ILE A 130 -8.02 -15.32 10.96
N GLY A 131 -8.29 -16.04 9.88
CA GLY A 131 -9.13 -17.24 9.88
C GLY A 131 -10.57 -16.97 9.47
N GLY A 132 -11.33 -18.05 9.26
CA GLY A 132 -12.71 -18.01 8.78
C GLY A 132 -13.74 -17.58 9.84
N TRP A 133 -14.93 -17.18 9.39
CA TRP A 133 -16.02 -16.69 10.25
C TRP A 133 -16.46 -17.71 11.34
N GLN A 134 -16.33 -19.01 11.06
CA GLN A 134 -16.77 -20.11 11.92
C GLN A 134 -15.63 -20.78 12.70
N ALA A 135 -14.37 -20.41 12.44
CA ALA A 135 -13.18 -21.00 13.06
C ALA A 135 -13.15 -20.82 14.58
N TYR A 136 -13.90 -19.84 15.08
CA TYR A 136 -14.01 -19.52 16.49
C TYR A 136 -15.45 -19.71 16.95
N GLY A 137 -15.73 -20.80 17.69
CA GLY A 137 -16.99 -21.02 18.40
C GLY A 137 -17.23 -20.05 19.57
N GLY A 138 -16.91 -18.78 19.37
CA GLY A 138 -16.77 -17.65 20.29
C GLY A 138 -15.95 -16.54 19.62
N TRP A 139 -15.87 -15.34 20.19
CA TRP A 139 -15.04 -14.23 19.65
C TRP A 139 -13.57 -14.68 19.57
N GLY A 140 -13.07 -14.96 18.37
CA GLY A 140 -11.73 -15.47 18.12
C GLY A 140 -10.58 -14.60 18.63
N THR A 141 -9.35 -15.10 18.48
CA THR A 141 -8.16 -14.31 18.72
C THR A 141 -8.06 -13.24 17.63
N GLU A 142 -8.02 -11.97 18.02
CA GLU A 142 -8.05 -10.84 17.10
C GLU A 142 -7.07 -9.76 17.55
N CYS A 143 -6.45 -9.08 16.59
CA CYS A 143 -5.70 -7.87 16.85
C CYS A 143 -6.69 -6.71 16.93
N ARG A 144 -6.57 -5.89 17.98
CA ARG A 144 -7.52 -4.82 18.29
C ARG A 144 -6.83 -3.48 18.37
N LEU A 145 -7.41 -2.49 17.70
CA LEU A 145 -6.99 -1.11 17.82
C LEU A 145 -7.50 -0.51 19.15
N PRO A 146 -6.73 0.35 19.87
CA PRO A 146 -7.24 0.98 21.08
C PRO A 146 -8.38 1.95 20.77
N ALA A 147 -9.32 2.10 21.71
CA ALA A 147 -10.28 3.19 21.67
C ALA A 147 -9.57 4.56 21.54
N GLY A 148 -10.07 5.42 20.65
CA GLY A 148 -9.50 6.75 20.38
C GLY A 148 -8.21 6.73 19.56
N ALA A 149 -7.86 5.62 18.91
CA ALA A 149 -6.70 5.57 18.01
C ALA A 149 -6.89 6.41 16.73
N TYR A 150 -8.14 6.61 16.30
CA TYR A 150 -8.55 7.55 15.27
C TYR A 150 -9.90 8.16 15.63
N GLU A 151 -10.27 9.24 14.94
CA GLU A 151 -11.55 9.95 15.11
C GLU A 151 -12.50 9.59 13.97
N ASP A 152 -13.76 9.31 14.29
CA ASP A 152 -14.82 9.05 13.30
C ASP A 152 -15.04 10.29 12.42
N GLY A 153 -15.44 10.09 11.17
CA GLY A 153 -15.73 11.17 10.22
C GLY A 153 -14.50 11.88 9.62
N GLU A 154 -13.29 11.51 10.04
CA GLU A 154 -12.03 12.05 9.52
C GLU A 154 -11.24 11.01 8.71
N TRP A 155 -10.42 11.49 7.78
CA TRP A 155 -9.53 10.60 7.02
C TRP A 155 -8.47 9.97 7.92
N VAL A 156 -8.40 8.65 7.88
CA VAL A 156 -7.38 7.85 8.57
C VAL A 156 -6.78 6.82 7.62
N HIS A 157 -5.45 6.67 7.67
CA HIS A 157 -4.76 5.59 6.98
C HIS A 157 -4.57 4.43 7.93
N ILE A 158 -5.06 3.24 7.56
CA ILE A 158 -4.94 2.02 8.35
C ILE A 158 -4.04 1.04 7.60
N VAL A 159 -3.14 0.39 8.33
CA VAL A 159 -2.39 -0.75 7.82
C VAL A 159 -2.50 -1.94 8.77
N CYS A 160 -3.00 -3.06 8.28
CA CYS A 160 -3.05 -4.33 9.01
C CYS A 160 -1.96 -5.26 8.50
N VAL A 161 -1.13 -5.78 9.41
CA VAL A 161 0.01 -6.65 9.07
C VAL A 161 -0.12 -7.95 9.83
N TYR A 162 0.01 -9.08 9.15
CA TYR A 162 0.17 -10.40 9.72
C TYR A 162 1.48 -11.02 9.25
N ASP A 163 2.32 -11.38 10.21
CA ASP A 163 3.59 -12.08 10.04
C ASP A 163 3.42 -13.50 10.58
N SER A 164 3.42 -14.50 9.70
CA SER A 164 3.21 -15.90 10.06
C SER A 164 4.44 -16.53 10.70
N ALA A 165 5.65 -16.02 10.40
CA ALA A 165 6.89 -16.51 10.99
C ALA A 165 6.94 -16.26 12.50
N THR A 166 6.33 -15.17 12.95
CA THR A 166 6.21 -14.80 14.37
C THR A 166 4.81 -15.01 14.94
N ASP A 167 3.85 -15.39 14.10
CA ASP A 167 2.42 -15.47 14.39
C ASP A 167 1.88 -14.19 15.08
N THR A 168 2.22 -13.04 14.48
CA THR A 168 1.91 -11.72 15.03
C THR A 168 1.04 -10.92 14.07
N ALA A 169 -0.09 -10.41 14.55
CA ALA A 169 -0.90 -9.42 13.86
C ALA A 169 -0.73 -8.02 14.48
N SER A 170 -0.69 -6.99 13.65
CA SER A 170 -0.53 -5.59 14.06
C SER A 170 -1.44 -4.67 13.26
N ILE A 171 -1.88 -3.57 13.87
CA ILE A 171 -2.64 -2.50 13.20
C ILE A 171 -1.92 -1.17 13.40
N TYR A 172 -1.56 -0.51 12.30
CA TYR A 172 -0.95 0.81 12.27
C TYR A 172 -1.98 1.85 11.88
N VAL A 173 -1.85 3.05 12.45
CA VAL A 173 -2.69 4.21 12.19
C VAL A 173 -1.79 5.36 11.78
N ASN A 174 -2.06 5.95 10.60
CA ASN A 174 -1.31 7.09 10.07
C ASN A 174 0.22 6.86 10.11
N GLY A 175 0.64 5.66 9.69
CA GLY A 175 2.05 5.25 9.60
C GLY A 175 2.68 4.81 10.93
N LYS A 176 1.96 4.78 12.04
CA LYS A 176 2.51 4.48 13.37
C LYS A 176 1.78 3.33 14.05
N LEU A 177 2.52 2.51 14.80
CA LEU A 177 1.96 1.48 15.66
C LEU A 177 1.47 2.11 16.97
N PRO A 178 0.18 2.06 17.31
CA PRO A 178 -0.32 2.59 18.58
C PRO A 178 0.15 1.75 19.77
N GLU A 179 0.42 2.40 20.90
CA GLU A 179 0.70 1.70 22.15
C GLU A 179 -0.61 1.10 22.71
N ASN A 180 -0.82 -0.21 22.54
CA ASN A 180 -2.03 -0.90 23.03
C ASN A 180 -1.74 -2.19 23.84
N GLY A 181 -0.50 -2.36 24.28
CA GLY A 181 -0.10 -3.49 25.13
C GLY A 181 -0.37 -4.85 24.47
N THR A 182 -1.25 -5.65 25.08
CA THR A 182 -1.51 -7.05 24.67
C THR A 182 -2.58 -7.21 23.58
N LEU A 183 -3.19 -6.10 23.14
CA LEU A 183 -4.25 -6.07 22.14
C LEU A 183 -3.72 -5.79 20.73
N ASN A 184 -2.64 -5.02 20.62
CA ASN A 184 -1.92 -4.72 19.39
C ASN A 184 -0.47 -4.33 19.74
N PRO A 185 0.54 -4.98 19.16
CA PRO A 185 0.45 -6.19 18.31
C PRO A 185 -0.03 -7.41 19.12
N LYS A 186 -0.65 -8.37 18.45
CA LYS A 186 -1.18 -9.60 19.06
C LYS A 186 -0.45 -10.84 18.53
N THR A 187 0.06 -11.66 19.44
CA THR A 187 0.73 -12.93 19.14
C THR A 187 -0.17 -14.12 19.39
N GLY A 188 0.11 -15.25 18.73
CA GLY A 188 -0.64 -16.49 18.91
C GLY A 188 -2.00 -16.44 18.20
N ILE A 189 -2.11 -15.67 17.12
CA ILE A 189 -3.35 -15.53 16.35
C ILE A 189 -3.71 -16.85 15.67
N ALA A 190 -2.71 -17.60 15.20
CA ALA A 190 -2.87 -18.87 14.50
C ALA A 190 -2.68 -20.13 15.38
N GLY A 191 -2.44 -20.01 16.70
CA GLY A 191 -1.94 -21.09 17.57
C GLY A 191 -2.86 -21.63 18.69
N GLU A 192 -2.81 -22.95 18.86
CA GLU A 192 -3.44 -23.91 19.81
C GLU A 192 -4.87 -23.64 20.36
N GLY A 193 -5.85 -24.38 19.80
CA GLY A 193 -7.21 -24.52 20.33
C GLY A 193 -8.32 -24.05 19.38
N GLY A 194 -7.97 -23.41 18.26
CA GLY A 194 -8.88 -22.97 17.20
C GLY A 194 -8.33 -23.35 15.82
N TYR A 195 -9.19 -23.88 14.96
CA TYR A 195 -8.86 -24.32 13.61
C TYR A 195 -8.79 -23.09 12.69
N CYS A 196 -7.63 -22.46 12.56
CA CYS A 196 -7.40 -21.41 11.57
C CYS A 196 -6.38 -21.94 10.56
N GLU A 197 -6.75 -21.95 9.28
CA GLU A 197 -5.88 -22.38 8.19
C GLU A 197 -5.10 -21.19 7.61
N GLY A 198 -5.00 -20.09 8.37
CA GLY A 198 -4.30 -18.85 8.01
C GLY A 198 -5.13 -17.91 7.12
N VAL A 199 -4.44 -16.96 6.50
CA VAL A 199 -5.03 -15.92 5.62
C VAL A 199 -5.34 -16.39 4.20
N ASN A 200 -4.80 -17.55 3.80
CA ASN A 200 -4.87 -18.02 2.42
C ASN A 200 -6.23 -18.68 2.14
N ASN A 201 -7.16 -17.90 1.61
CA ASN A 201 -8.45 -18.39 1.17
C ASN A 201 -8.59 -18.27 -0.35
N THR A 202 -8.55 -19.39 -1.04
CA THR A 202 -8.63 -19.45 -2.52
C THR A 202 -10.06 -19.57 -3.05
N THR A 203 -11.05 -19.64 -2.16
CA THR A 203 -12.45 -19.95 -2.52
C THR A 203 -13.40 -18.80 -2.25
N ALA A 204 -13.12 -17.99 -1.23
CA ALA A 204 -13.92 -16.81 -0.91
C ALA A 204 -13.53 -15.62 -1.80
N PRO A 205 -14.51 -14.91 -2.39
CA PRO A 205 -14.27 -13.59 -2.97
C PRO A 205 -13.78 -12.62 -1.90
N LEU A 206 -13.04 -11.61 -2.36
CA LEU A 206 -12.72 -10.45 -1.54
C LEU A 206 -13.87 -9.44 -1.69
N TYR A 207 -14.41 -9.02 -0.55
CA TYR A 207 -15.32 -7.89 -0.46
C TYR A 207 -14.57 -6.67 0.07
N LEU A 208 -14.73 -5.51 -0.55
CA LEU A 208 -14.35 -4.21 0.02
C LEU A 208 -15.63 -3.45 0.37
N ARG A 209 -15.68 -2.87 1.58
CA ARG A 209 -16.87 -2.25 2.21
C ARG A 209 -18.06 -3.20 2.44
N GLY A 210 -17.85 -4.50 2.35
CA GLY A 210 -18.91 -5.50 2.38
C GLY A 210 -18.48 -6.86 2.90
N GLY A 211 -19.27 -7.89 2.59
CA GLY A 211 -19.15 -9.22 3.16
C GLY A 211 -20.30 -9.50 4.14
N LYS A 212 -19.97 -9.85 5.39
CA LYS A 212 -21.01 -10.17 6.36
C LYS A 212 -21.81 -8.95 6.83
N GLU A 213 -21.11 -7.91 7.25
CA GLU A 213 -21.70 -6.65 7.70
C GLU A 213 -21.44 -5.54 6.68
N THR A 214 -22.30 -4.54 6.70
CA THR A 214 -22.26 -3.41 5.78
C THR A 214 -21.45 -2.25 6.36
N PHE A 215 -20.59 -1.62 5.55
CA PHE A 215 -19.88 -0.42 5.97
C PHE A 215 -20.53 0.88 5.43
N THR A 216 -20.56 1.89 6.28
CA THR A 216 -20.98 3.26 5.99
C THR A 216 -19.79 4.18 6.20
N GLY A 217 -19.39 4.87 5.14
CA GLY A 217 -18.14 5.60 5.12
C GLY A 217 -17.48 5.54 3.76
N ILE A 218 -16.24 6.00 3.72
CA ILE A 218 -15.48 6.22 2.48
C ILE A 218 -14.21 5.37 2.51
N LEU A 219 -13.86 4.73 1.39
CA LEU A 219 -12.57 4.06 1.21
C LEU A 219 -11.81 4.66 0.04
N ASP A 220 -10.49 4.65 0.15
CA ASP A 220 -9.57 5.12 -0.88
C ASP A 220 -8.23 4.36 -0.81
N ASP A 221 -7.49 4.32 -1.92
CA ASP A 221 -6.10 3.86 -2.00
C ASP A 221 -5.87 2.45 -1.42
N VAL A 222 -6.73 1.48 -1.75
CA VAL A 222 -6.73 0.13 -1.14
C VAL A 222 -5.62 -0.73 -1.75
N ALA A 223 -4.68 -1.21 -0.94
CA ALA A 223 -3.53 -2.00 -1.38
C ALA A 223 -3.28 -3.24 -0.53
N MET A 224 -2.70 -4.27 -1.16
CA MET A 224 -2.46 -5.57 -0.53
C MET A 224 -1.11 -6.16 -0.91
N TRP A 225 -0.40 -6.69 0.08
CA TRP A 225 0.86 -7.42 -0.09
C TRP A 225 0.76 -8.84 0.45
N ASN A 226 1.46 -9.77 -0.19
CA ASN A 226 1.65 -11.15 0.30
C ASN A 226 2.89 -11.28 1.21
N ARG A 227 3.16 -10.26 2.02
CA ARG A 227 4.24 -10.25 3.00
C ARG A 227 3.91 -9.32 4.15
N ALA A 228 4.60 -9.49 5.27
CA ALA A 228 4.61 -8.49 6.33
C ALA A 228 5.49 -7.30 5.92
N LEU A 229 4.93 -6.08 5.93
CA LEU A 229 5.71 -4.85 5.76
C LEU A 229 6.42 -4.45 7.06
N SER A 230 7.60 -3.86 6.95
CA SER A 230 8.32 -3.28 8.09
C SER A 230 7.69 -1.95 8.54
N PRO A 231 7.93 -1.48 9.79
CA PRO A 231 7.47 -0.17 10.24
C PRO A 231 7.90 1.00 9.34
N GLU A 232 9.10 0.93 8.78
CA GLU A 232 9.62 1.93 7.85
C GLU A 232 8.86 1.90 6.53
N GLU A 233 8.61 0.72 5.96
CA GLU A 233 7.82 0.56 4.74
C GLU A 233 6.39 1.06 4.95
N ILE A 234 5.77 0.79 6.10
CA ILE A 234 4.43 1.28 6.46
C ILE A 234 4.40 2.82 6.54
N THR A 235 5.47 3.43 7.05
CA THR A 235 5.62 4.89 7.03
C THR A 235 5.68 5.39 5.59
N THR A 236 6.42 4.71 4.72
CA THR A 236 6.49 5.03 3.29
C THR A 236 5.14 4.89 2.59
N VAL A 237 4.37 3.82 2.83
CA VAL A 237 3.00 3.68 2.29
C VAL A 237 2.14 4.86 2.72
N PHE A 238 2.20 5.23 4.00
CA PHE A 238 1.40 6.34 4.53
C PHE A 238 1.75 7.70 3.90
N THR A 239 3.04 7.99 3.67
CA THR A 239 3.47 9.31 3.17
C THR A 239 3.50 9.43 1.66
N SER A 240 3.71 8.30 0.97
CA SER A 240 4.11 8.27 -0.45
C SER A 240 3.29 7.27 -1.27
N GLY A 241 2.35 6.56 -0.65
CA GLY A 241 1.45 5.61 -1.29
C GLY A 241 2.04 4.20 -1.48
N PRO A 242 1.19 3.22 -1.83
CA PRO A 242 1.57 1.80 -1.94
C PRO A 242 2.72 1.52 -2.91
N LEU A 243 2.76 2.22 -4.04
CA LEU A 243 3.75 2.00 -5.10
C LEU A 243 5.18 2.35 -4.68
N ALA A 244 5.36 3.16 -3.63
CA ALA A 244 6.67 3.56 -3.13
C ALA A 244 7.43 2.42 -2.42
N VAL A 245 6.73 1.38 -1.95
CA VAL A 245 7.34 0.22 -1.27
C VAL A 245 7.79 -0.88 -2.23
N GLU A 246 7.21 -0.97 -3.42
CA GLU A 246 7.61 -1.95 -4.45
C GLU A 246 8.96 -1.66 -5.09
N ARG A 247 9.51 -0.49 -4.77
CA ARG A 247 10.71 0.07 -5.39
C ARG A 247 11.55 0.63 -4.24
N PRO A 248 12.26 -0.21 -3.47
CA PRO A 248 13.04 0.27 -2.35
C PRO A 248 13.89 1.44 -2.79
N ALA A 249 13.86 2.53 -2.01
CA ALA A 249 14.49 3.79 -2.36
C ALA A 249 15.91 3.51 -2.88
N LYS A 250 16.13 3.73 -4.18
CA LYS A 250 17.44 3.52 -4.77
C LYS A 250 18.34 4.65 -4.29
N GLU A 251 19.56 4.29 -3.92
CA GLU A 251 20.59 5.29 -3.71
C GLU A 251 20.75 6.09 -5.01
N LEU A 252 20.70 7.41 -4.89
CA LEU A 252 20.83 8.30 -6.04
C LEU A 252 22.20 8.07 -6.67
N ALA A 253 22.20 7.51 -7.88
CA ALA A 253 23.39 7.25 -8.64
C ALA A 253 23.13 7.55 -10.12
N VAL A 254 24.04 8.31 -10.73
CA VAL A 254 24.06 8.48 -12.18
C VAL A 254 24.45 7.14 -12.81
N THR A 255 23.59 6.61 -13.66
CA THR A 255 23.74 5.31 -14.33
C THR A 255 24.21 5.45 -15.77
N SER A 256 23.89 6.56 -16.44
CA SER A 256 24.43 6.88 -17.76
C SER A 256 24.71 8.38 -17.92
N PHE A 257 25.71 8.68 -18.76
CA PHE A 257 26.03 10.03 -19.21
C PHE A 257 26.42 9.95 -20.69
N ASP A 258 25.65 10.63 -21.54
CA ASP A 258 25.83 10.58 -23.00
C ASP A 258 25.98 12.00 -23.56
N LEU A 259 27.15 12.34 -24.10
CA LEU A 259 27.44 13.66 -24.68
C LEU A 259 27.42 13.61 -26.21
N SER A 260 26.65 14.51 -26.82
CA SER A 260 26.67 14.78 -28.26
C SER A 260 27.66 15.91 -28.57
N GLU A 261 28.84 15.57 -29.08
CA GLU A 261 29.84 16.57 -29.52
C GLU A 261 29.37 17.43 -30.71
N ILE A 262 28.35 16.97 -31.44
CA ILE A 262 27.78 17.69 -32.59
C ILE A 262 26.83 18.79 -32.11
N THR A 263 25.95 18.48 -31.15
CA THR A 263 24.91 19.42 -30.69
C THR A 263 25.28 20.16 -29.41
N GLY A 264 26.30 19.71 -28.69
CA GLY A 264 26.70 20.25 -27.38
C GLY A 264 25.74 19.86 -26.24
N GLU A 265 24.85 18.90 -26.49
CA GLU A 265 23.88 18.41 -25.50
C GLU A 265 24.40 17.18 -24.82
N PHE A 266 24.03 17.00 -23.55
CA PHE A 266 24.30 15.77 -22.82
C PHE A 266 23.04 15.24 -22.16
N THR A 267 22.93 13.92 -22.07
CA THR A 267 21.84 13.23 -21.38
C THR A 267 22.39 12.59 -20.11
N LEU A 268 21.73 12.85 -18.99
CA LEU A 268 21.96 12.18 -17.72
C LEU A 268 20.83 11.19 -17.48
N THR A 269 21.19 9.98 -17.09
CA THR A 269 20.26 8.99 -16.54
C THR A 269 20.70 8.65 -15.13
N TRP A 270 19.77 8.64 -14.18
CA TRP A 270 20.04 8.26 -12.79
C TRP A 270 18.95 7.33 -12.26
N ASN A 271 19.30 6.55 -11.24
CA ASN A 271 18.32 5.80 -10.46
C ASN A 271 17.35 6.78 -9.80
N SER A 272 16.05 6.63 -10.05
CA SER A 272 15.03 7.49 -9.48
C SER A 272 13.96 6.70 -8.74
N ASN A 273 13.34 7.36 -7.76
CA ASN A 273 12.20 6.88 -7.00
C ASN A 273 10.96 7.64 -7.49
N ILE A 274 9.86 6.94 -7.72
CA ILE A 274 8.62 7.55 -8.22
C ILE A 274 8.14 8.62 -7.24
N GLY A 275 7.66 9.75 -7.78
CA GLY A 275 7.12 10.87 -7.00
C GLY A 275 8.18 11.82 -6.41
N GLU A 276 9.46 11.46 -6.46
CA GLU A 276 10.54 12.34 -6.02
C GLU A 276 10.85 13.44 -7.06
N LEU A 277 11.28 14.59 -6.54
CA LEU A 277 11.82 15.71 -7.32
C LEU A 277 13.34 15.71 -7.24
N TYR A 278 13.99 15.88 -8.38
CA TYR A 278 15.44 15.94 -8.50
C TYR A 278 15.90 17.32 -8.98
N ALA A 279 17.03 17.75 -8.41
CA ALA A 279 17.78 18.91 -8.86
C ALA A 279 19.08 18.46 -9.54
N VAL A 280 19.43 19.06 -10.68
CA VAL A 280 20.66 18.76 -11.41
C VAL A 280 21.54 20.01 -11.43
N LYS A 281 22.63 19.93 -10.67
CA LYS A 281 23.63 21.00 -10.57
C LYS A 281 24.93 20.58 -11.19
N TYR A 282 25.70 21.56 -11.68
CA TYR A 282 27.03 21.32 -12.22
C TYR A 282 28.06 22.27 -11.62
N SER A 283 29.31 21.88 -11.76
CA SER A 283 30.46 22.69 -11.38
C SER A 283 31.55 22.55 -12.42
N THR A 284 32.18 23.68 -12.78
CA THR A 284 33.33 23.70 -13.69
C THR A 284 34.67 23.62 -12.96
N ASP A 285 34.68 23.83 -11.65
CA ASP A 285 35.89 23.86 -10.81
C ASP A 285 35.87 22.82 -9.69
N LEU A 286 34.77 22.07 -9.55
CA LEU A 286 34.50 21.09 -8.49
C LEU A 286 34.47 21.69 -7.07
N ILE A 287 34.42 23.02 -6.96
CA ILE A 287 34.41 23.76 -5.70
C ILE A 287 33.08 24.50 -5.55
N ASN A 288 32.65 25.22 -6.58
CA ASN A 288 31.40 25.98 -6.61
C ASN A 288 30.33 25.20 -7.37
N TRP A 289 29.22 24.90 -6.69
CA TRP A 289 28.09 24.10 -7.22
C TRP A 289 26.80 24.91 -7.33
N ASP A 290 26.93 26.23 -7.41
CA ASP A 290 25.79 27.16 -7.48
C ASP A 290 25.12 27.18 -8.87
N ALA A 291 25.74 26.54 -9.87
CA ALA A 291 25.20 26.47 -11.22
C ALA A 291 24.18 25.34 -11.32
N ASP A 292 22.92 25.73 -11.47
CA ASP A 292 21.77 24.83 -11.62
C ASP A 292 21.38 24.71 -13.09
N LEU A 293 21.02 23.50 -13.50
CA LEU A 293 20.42 23.22 -14.80
C LEU A 293 18.91 23.08 -14.70
N ASP A 294 18.41 22.48 -13.62
CA ASP A 294 16.98 22.28 -13.35
C ASP A 294 16.79 21.75 -11.91
N ASP A 295 16.03 22.48 -11.10
CA ASP A 295 15.70 22.14 -9.70
C ASP A 295 14.35 21.38 -9.55
N GLY A 296 13.65 21.08 -10.64
CA GLY A 296 12.24 20.65 -10.63
C GLY A 296 11.93 19.35 -11.39
N ILE A 297 12.91 18.46 -11.55
CA ILE A 297 12.74 17.27 -12.38
C ILE A 297 11.93 16.22 -11.63
N LEU A 298 10.66 16.07 -11.98
CA LEU A 298 9.84 14.95 -11.50
C LEU A 298 10.38 13.63 -12.07
N ALA A 299 10.44 12.61 -11.21
CA ALA A 299 10.85 11.27 -11.60
C ALA A 299 10.03 10.72 -12.77
N ASP A 300 10.69 10.02 -13.70
CA ASP A 300 9.99 9.29 -14.76
C ASP A 300 9.27 8.05 -14.19
N GLU A 301 8.24 7.60 -14.90
CA GLU A 301 7.65 6.29 -14.68
C GLU A 301 8.70 5.20 -15.01
N GLY A 302 9.25 4.56 -13.98
CA GLY A 302 10.22 3.48 -14.16
C GLY A 302 11.48 3.60 -13.30
N GLU A 303 12.48 2.78 -13.60
CA GLU A 303 13.71 2.55 -12.80
C GLU A 303 14.69 3.71 -12.76
N THR A 304 14.53 4.63 -13.69
CA THR A 304 15.48 5.70 -13.94
C THR A 304 14.78 6.89 -14.51
N THR A 305 15.27 8.07 -14.15
CA THR A 305 14.89 9.31 -14.82
C THR A 305 15.99 9.68 -15.80
N SER A 306 15.61 10.08 -17.00
CA SER A 306 16.55 10.53 -18.03
C SER A 306 16.19 11.92 -18.54
N ARG A 307 17.15 12.84 -18.52
CA ARG A 307 16.95 14.22 -19.00
C ARG A 307 18.14 14.67 -19.83
N THR A 308 17.85 15.42 -20.89
CA THR A 308 18.84 16.01 -21.78
C THR A 308 18.98 17.50 -21.50
N PHE A 309 20.22 17.95 -21.33
CA PHE A 309 20.58 19.33 -21.02
C PHE A 309 21.56 19.88 -22.05
N LYS A 310 21.71 21.20 -22.05
CA LYS A 310 22.67 21.91 -22.88
C LYS A 310 23.52 22.82 -22.00
N LEU A 311 24.84 22.64 -22.04
CA LEU A 311 25.76 23.55 -21.33
C LEU A 311 25.76 24.89 -22.08
N THR A 312 25.27 25.94 -21.44
CA THR A 312 25.35 27.33 -21.92
C THR A 312 26.65 27.99 -21.53
#